data_AF-A0A447PTP8-F1
#
_entry.id   AF-A0A447PTP8-F1
#
_cell.length_a   1.000
_cell.length_b   1.000
_cell.length_c   1.000
_cell.angle_alpha   90.00
_cell.angle_beta   90.00
_cell.angle_gamma   90.00
#
_symmetry.space_group_name_H-M   'P 1'
#
loop_
_entity.id
_entity.type
_entity.pdbx_description
1 polymer ?
#
loop_
_entity_poly.entity_id
_entity_poly.type
_entity_poly.pdbx_seq_one_letter_code
_entity_poly.pdbx_strand_id
1 'polypeptide(L)'
;MPEATRVHLEPTINLPLSNRWGSLNTEAKLMATHYQQTNLDSYNSDPNNKNKLEDSVNRVMPQFKVDGKLIFERDMAMLAPGYTQTLEPRVQYLYVPYRDQSGIYNYDSSLLQSDYNGLFRDRTYGGLDRIASANQVTTGVTTRIYDDAAVERFNVSVGQIYYFTESRTGDDNIKWENDDKTGSLVWAGDTYWRISERWGLRSGVQYDTRLDSVATSSSSLEYRRDQDRLVQLNYRYASPEYIQATLPSYYSTAEQYKNGINQVGAVASWPIADRWSIVGAYYFDTNSSKPADQMLGLQYNSCCYAIRVGYERKLNGWDNDKQHAIYDNAIGFNIELRGLSSNYGLGTQEMLRSNILPYQSSM
;
A
#
# COMPACT_ATOMS: atom_id res chain seq x y z
N MET A 1 -19.50 -8.49 -23.80
CA MET A 1 -18.27 -8.68 -23.01
C MET A 1 -18.21 -10.14 -22.62
N PRO A 2 -17.04 -10.79 -22.62
CA PRO A 2 -16.89 -12.19 -22.22
C PRO A 2 -17.50 -12.44 -20.83
N GLU A 3 -18.17 -13.57 -20.68
CA GLU A 3 -18.73 -14.06 -19.41
C GLU A 3 -18.00 -15.36 -19.01
N ALA A 4 -17.91 -15.67 -17.72
CA ALA A 4 -17.26 -16.90 -17.28
C ALA A 4 -17.85 -17.52 -16.01
N THR A 5 -17.77 -18.84 -15.96
CA THR A 5 -17.88 -19.64 -14.73
C THR A 5 -16.51 -20.23 -14.41
N ARG A 6 -15.99 -19.95 -13.22
CA ARG A 6 -14.67 -20.41 -12.75
C ARG A 6 -14.82 -21.35 -11.56
N VAL A 7 -14.18 -22.51 -11.63
CA VAL A 7 -14.03 -23.44 -10.49
C VAL A 7 -12.56 -23.56 -10.14
N HIS A 8 -12.23 -23.45 -8.85
CA HIS A 8 -10.85 -23.45 -8.38
C HIS A 8 -10.67 -24.35 -7.15
N LEU A 9 -9.59 -25.11 -7.13
CA LEU A 9 -9.19 -26.01 -6.04
C LEU A 9 -7.70 -25.80 -5.73
N GLU A 10 -7.39 -25.49 -4.47
CA GLU A 10 -6.03 -25.17 -3.99
C GLU A 10 -5.66 -25.93 -2.71
N PRO A 11 -5.46 -27.26 -2.75
CA PRO A 11 -4.92 -28.00 -1.62
C PRO A 11 -3.49 -27.54 -1.32
N THR A 12 -3.21 -27.36 -0.04
CA THR A 12 -1.91 -26.91 0.47
C THR A 12 -1.47 -27.82 1.61
N ILE A 13 -0.21 -28.26 1.57
CA ILE A 13 0.44 -29.02 2.64
C ILE A 13 1.64 -28.20 3.11
N ASN A 14 1.76 -28.01 4.41
CA ASN A 14 2.86 -27.29 5.05
C ASN A 14 3.56 -28.14 6.10
N LEU A 15 4.87 -27.94 6.24
CA LEU A 15 5.72 -28.55 7.26
C LEU A 15 6.47 -27.44 8.01
N PRO A 16 5.89 -26.90 9.09
CA PRO A 16 6.53 -25.89 9.91
C PRO A 16 7.49 -26.53 10.92
N LEU A 17 8.76 -26.13 10.89
CA LEU A 17 9.79 -26.49 11.86
C LEU A 17 10.26 -25.22 12.57
N SER A 18 10.32 -25.23 13.90
CA SER A 18 10.75 -24.08 14.68
C SER A 18 11.61 -24.46 15.89
N ASN A 19 12.50 -23.56 16.26
CA ASN A 19 13.25 -23.60 17.51
C ASN A 19 13.36 -22.17 18.07
N ARG A 20 14.21 -21.96 19.07
CA ARG A 20 14.35 -20.66 19.76
C ARG A 20 14.93 -19.53 18.90
N TRP A 21 15.77 -19.87 17.91
CA TRP A 21 16.56 -18.90 17.14
C TRP A 21 16.22 -18.91 15.65
N GLY A 22 15.28 -19.75 15.21
CA GLY A 22 14.88 -19.81 13.82
C GLY A 22 13.65 -20.66 13.54
N SER A 23 13.10 -20.45 12.35
CA SER A 23 11.98 -21.18 11.79
C SER A 23 12.25 -21.51 10.32
N LEU A 24 11.83 -22.69 9.90
CA LEU A 24 11.85 -23.14 8.52
C LEU A 24 10.48 -23.74 8.20
N ASN A 25 9.81 -23.22 7.17
CA ASN A 25 8.54 -23.75 6.70
C ASN A 25 8.68 -24.18 5.25
N THR A 26 8.37 -25.44 4.97
CA THR A 26 8.26 -25.96 3.59
C THR A 26 6.79 -26.12 3.23
N GLU A 27 6.39 -25.56 2.10
CA GLU A 27 5.01 -25.57 1.62
C GLU A 27 4.95 -26.12 0.19
N ALA A 28 4.07 -27.09 -0.02
CA ALA A 28 3.71 -27.61 -1.33
C ALA A 28 2.22 -27.35 -1.57
N LYS A 29 1.90 -26.77 -2.71
CA LYS A 29 0.54 -26.34 -3.07
C LYS A 29 0.23 -26.78 -4.50
N LEU A 30 -1.01 -27.14 -4.78
CA LEU A 30 -1.46 -27.44 -6.14
C LEU A 30 -2.63 -26.54 -6.50
N MET A 31 -2.48 -25.74 -7.54
CA MET A 31 -3.53 -24.83 -8.03
C MET A 31 -4.18 -25.44 -9.27
N ALA A 32 -5.41 -25.93 -9.13
CA ALA A 32 -6.21 -26.46 -10.23
C ALA A 32 -7.40 -25.53 -10.50
N THR A 33 -7.48 -24.97 -11.71
CA THR A 33 -8.56 -24.04 -12.11
C THR A 33 -9.16 -24.48 -13.42
N HIS A 34 -10.50 -24.48 -13.49
CA HIS A 34 -11.26 -24.69 -14.72
C HIS A 34 -12.09 -23.44 -15.02
N TYR A 35 -12.11 -23.04 -16.29
CA TYR A 35 -12.91 -21.94 -16.81
C TYR A 35 -13.83 -22.45 -17.91
N GLN A 36 -15.11 -22.05 -17.83
CA GLN A 36 -16.04 -22.06 -18.94
C GLN A 36 -16.33 -20.60 -19.31
N GLN A 37 -15.89 -20.16 -20.49
CA GLN A 37 -15.98 -18.77 -20.95
C GLN A 37 -16.94 -18.65 -22.14
N THR A 38 -18.01 -17.88 -21.99
CA THR A 38 -19.04 -17.68 -23.03
C THR A 38 -19.01 -16.25 -23.59
N ASN A 39 -19.78 -16.00 -24.65
CA ASN A 39 -19.87 -14.69 -25.30
C ASN A 39 -18.52 -14.18 -25.87
N LEU A 40 -17.75 -15.10 -26.49
CA LEU A 40 -16.38 -14.85 -26.95
C LEU A 40 -16.29 -14.30 -28.37
N ASP A 41 -17.30 -14.50 -29.22
CA ASP A 41 -17.21 -14.22 -30.65
C ASP A 41 -16.83 -12.77 -30.95
N SER A 42 -17.50 -11.82 -30.30
CA SER A 42 -17.20 -10.39 -30.48
C SER A 42 -15.77 -10.06 -30.04
N TYR A 43 -15.30 -10.62 -28.92
CA TYR A 43 -13.94 -10.38 -28.42
C TYR A 43 -12.89 -11.00 -29.36
N ASN A 44 -13.09 -12.26 -29.76
CA ASN A 44 -12.17 -13.01 -30.62
C ASN A 44 -12.15 -12.52 -32.08
N SER A 45 -13.18 -11.81 -32.51
CA SER A 45 -13.26 -11.19 -33.85
C SER A 45 -12.59 -9.82 -33.94
N ASP A 46 -12.32 -9.16 -32.80
CA ASP A 46 -11.67 -7.86 -32.78
C ASP A 46 -10.16 -8.01 -33.08
N PRO A 47 -9.65 -7.40 -34.15
CA PRO A 47 -8.23 -7.51 -34.52
C PRO A 47 -7.27 -6.86 -33.51
N ASN A 48 -7.76 -6.03 -32.58
CA ASN A 48 -6.93 -5.45 -31.52
C ASN A 48 -6.60 -6.48 -30.43
N ASN A 49 -7.40 -7.54 -30.30
CA ASN A 49 -7.16 -8.61 -29.33
C ASN A 49 -6.18 -9.63 -29.94
N LYS A 50 -4.90 -9.51 -29.57
CA LYS A 50 -3.82 -10.39 -30.04
C LYS A 50 -4.06 -11.86 -29.64
N ASN A 51 -4.59 -12.07 -28.45
CA ASN A 51 -4.82 -13.38 -27.86
C ASN A 51 -6.30 -13.74 -27.93
N LYS A 52 -6.60 -14.91 -28.51
CA LYS A 52 -7.97 -15.43 -28.59
C LYS A 52 -8.30 -16.20 -27.32
N LEU A 53 -9.51 -15.98 -26.81
CA LEU A 53 -10.04 -16.69 -25.66
C LEU A 53 -10.60 -18.05 -26.09
N GLU A 54 -10.45 -19.03 -25.22
CA GLU A 54 -10.97 -20.39 -25.40
C GLU A 54 -12.23 -20.62 -24.56
N ASP A 55 -13.22 -21.35 -25.08
CA ASP A 55 -14.48 -21.62 -24.36
C ASP A 55 -14.28 -22.48 -23.10
N SER A 56 -13.37 -23.45 -23.11
CA SER A 56 -13.08 -24.32 -21.96
C SER A 56 -11.58 -24.42 -21.71
N VAL A 57 -11.10 -23.90 -20.57
CA VAL A 57 -9.67 -23.88 -20.21
C VAL A 57 -9.42 -24.60 -18.89
N ASN A 58 -8.37 -25.44 -18.85
CA ASN A 58 -7.88 -26.07 -17.64
C ASN A 58 -6.45 -25.60 -17.33
N ARG A 59 -6.22 -25.16 -16.09
CA ARG A 59 -4.89 -24.74 -15.62
C ARG A 59 -4.55 -25.46 -14.33
N VAL A 60 -3.52 -26.30 -14.38
CA VAL A 60 -2.98 -27.01 -13.20
C VAL A 60 -1.50 -26.66 -13.02
N MET A 61 -1.18 -26.12 -11.85
CA MET A 61 0.16 -25.65 -11.51
C MET A 61 0.54 -26.08 -10.09
N PRO A 62 1.61 -26.87 -9.93
CA PRO A 62 2.21 -27.05 -8.61
C PRO A 62 2.95 -25.77 -8.18
N GLN A 63 3.02 -25.54 -6.89
CA GLN A 63 3.82 -24.50 -6.26
C GLN A 63 4.65 -25.14 -5.16
N PHE A 64 5.92 -24.76 -5.10
CA PHE A 64 6.84 -25.13 -4.04
C PHE A 64 7.44 -23.88 -3.42
N LYS A 65 7.40 -23.78 -2.10
CA LYS A 65 7.88 -22.62 -1.35
C LYS A 65 8.62 -23.08 -0.10
N VAL A 66 9.78 -22.49 0.17
CA VAL A 66 10.55 -22.72 1.40
C VAL A 66 10.88 -21.37 1.99
N ASP A 67 10.42 -21.11 3.22
CA ASP A 67 10.65 -19.87 3.95
C ASP A 67 11.45 -20.16 5.23
N GLY A 68 12.59 -19.49 5.37
CA GLY A 68 13.47 -19.59 6.52
C GLY A 68 13.69 -18.22 7.16
N LYS A 69 13.63 -18.17 8.49
CA LYS A 69 13.89 -16.97 9.29
C LYS A 69 14.79 -17.32 10.46
N LEU A 70 15.77 -16.47 10.75
CA LEU A 70 16.59 -16.56 11.95
C LEU A 70 16.38 -15.32 12.83
N ILE A 71 16.73 -15.42 14.10
CA ILE A 71 16.71 -14.31 15.05
C ILE A 71 18.03 -14.33 15.82
N PHE A 72 18.81 -13.26 15.68
CA PHE A 72 20.00 -12.99 16.47
C PHE A 72 19.71 -11.83 17.40
N GLU A 73 20.22 -11.88 18.63
CA GLU A 73 20.04 -10.84 19.62
C GLU A 73 21.40 -10.36 20.14
N ARG A 74 21.48 -9.07 20.46
CA ARG A 74 22.62 -8.49 21.16
C ARG A 74 22.18 -7.41 22.13
N ASP A 75 22.89 -7.30 23.24
CA ASP A 75 22.70 -6.20 24.18
C ASP A 75 23.29 -4.90 23.62
N MET A 76 22.59 -3.78 23.84
CA MET A 76 22.98 -2.44 23.42
C MET A 76 23.31 -1.54 24.61
N ALA A 77 24.03 -2.07 25.61
CA ALA A 77 24.41 -1.31 26.81
C ALA A 77 25.16 0.01 26.53
N MET A 78 25.80 0.13 25.36
CA MET A 78 26.47 1.36 24.90
C MET A 78 25.51 2.45 24.40
N LEU A 79 24.29 2.11 23.96
CA LEU A 79 23.26 3.07 23.53
C LEU A 79 22.47 3.57 24.73
N ALA A 80 21.96 2.64 25.54
CA ALA A 80 21.30 2.90 26.80
C ALA A 80 21.26 1.59 27.64
N PRO A 81 21.32 1.66 28.98
CA PRO A 81 21.19 0.49 29.83
C PRO A 81 19.86 -0.26 29.57
N GLY A 82 19.91 -1.59 29.45
CA GLY A 82 18.72 -2.43 29.28
C GLY A 82 18.17 -2.52 27.85
N TYR A 83 18.74 -1.80 26.87
CA TYR A 83 18.30 -1.90 25.48
C TYR A 83 18.82 -3.18 24.80
N THR A 84 17.98 -3.78 23.97
CA THR A 84 18.30 -4.99 23.20
C THR A 84 18.04 -4.76 21.71
N GLN A 85 18.91 -5.28 20.85
CA GLN A 85 18.73 -5.26 19.40
C GLN A 85 18.60 -6.66 18.84
N THR A 86 17.61 -6.86 17.96
CA THR A 86 17.47 -8.07 17.17
C THR A 86 17.94 -7.84 15.73
N LEU A 87 18.46 -8.89 15.11
CA LEU A 87 18.72 -8.98 13.68
C LEU A 87 18.05 -10.24 13.15
N GLU A 88 17.07 -10.05 12.27
CA GLU A 88 16.15 -11.08 11.78
C GLU A 88 16.31 -11.27 10.26
N PRO A 89 17.31 -12.02 9.78
CA PRO A 89 17.40 -12.34 8.37
C PRO A 89 16.31 -13.36 7.99
N ARG A 90 15.71 -13.16 6.82
CA ARG A 90 14.68 -14.02 6.24
C ARG A 90 15.00 -14.30 4.77
N VAL A 91 14.86 -15.55 4.38
CA VAL A 91 15.10 -16.03 3.01
C VAL A 91 13.93 -16.90 2.60
N GLN A 92 13.39 -16.67 1.41
CA GLN A 92 12.33 -17.51 0.84
C GLN A 92 12.66 -17.88 -0.59
N TYR A 93 12.58 -19.16 -0.93
CA TYR A 93 12.59 -19.63 -2.32
C TYR A 93 11.17 -19.96 -2.78
N LEU A 94 10.81 -19.56 -3.99
CA LEU A 94 9.50 -19.82 -4.59
C LEU A 94 9.66 -20.33 -6.03
N TYR A 95 9.01 -21.46 -6.31
CA TYR A 95 8.93 -22.06 -7.64
C TYR A 95 7.48 -22.35 -8.05
N VAL A 96 7.08 -21.84 -9.21
CA VAL A 96 5.81 -22.09 -9.90
C VAL A 96 6.12 -22.22 -11.39
N PRO A 97 5.81 -23.36 -12.05
CA PRO A 97 6.12 -23.54 -13.44
C PRO A 97 5.25 -22.65 -14.34
N TYR A 98 5.79 -22.29 -15.50
CA TYR A 98 5.07 -21.52 -16.50
C TYR A 98 3.85 -22.28 -17.06
N ARG A 99 2.76 -21.54 -17.24
CA ARG A 99 1.59 -21.92 -18.04
C ARG A 99 1.18 -20.71 -18.86
N ASP A 100 0.89 -20.96 -20.13
CA ASP A 100 0.30 -19.98 -21.01
C ASP A 100 -1.17 -19.75 -20.59
N GLN A 101 -1.50 -18.50 -20.28
CA GLN A 101 -2.81 -18.06 -19.80
C GLN A 101 -3.47 -17.08 -20.78
N SER A 102 -2.92 -16.92 -21.99
CA SER A 102 -3.44 -16.04 -23.04
C SER A 102 -4.87 -16.37 -23.47
N GLY A 103 -5.29 -17.63 -23.35
CA GLY A 103 -6.66 -18.07 -23.61
C GLY A 103 -7.68 -17.73 -22.51
N ILE A 104 -7.26 -17.12 -21.40
CA ILE A 104 -8.11 -16.78 -20.24
C ILE A 104 -8.28 -15.27 -20.16
N TYR A 105 -9.50 -14.77 -20.10
CA TYR A 105 -9.74 -13.33 -19.91
C TYR A 105 -9.39 -12.88 -18.49
N ASN A 106 -9.03 -11.61 -18.30
CA ASN A 106 -8.75 -11.06 -16.97
C ASN A 106 -10.02 -10.43 -16.37
N TYR A 107 -10.60 -11.08 -15.36
CA TYR A 107 -11.81 -10.65 -14.65
C TYR A 107 -11.47 -9.99 -13.31
N ASP A 108 -10.54 -10.57 -12.54
CA ASP A 108 -10.24 -10.16 -11.15
C ASP A 108 -8.75 -10.04 -10.80
N SER A 109 -7.85 -10.08 -11.78
CA SER A 109 -6.40 -9.97 -11.54
C SER A 109 -5.84 -8.57 -11.82
N SER A 110 -5.32 -7.93 -10.78
CA SER A 110 -4.56 -6.68 -10.86
C SER A 110 -3.19 -6.83 -10.18
N LEU A 111 -2.20 -6.06 -10.64
CA LEU A 111 -0.84 -6.13 -10.09
C LEU A 111 -0.83 -5.66 -8.62
N LEU A 112 -0.16 -6.41 -7.75
CA LEU A 112 -0.06 -6.09 -6.33
C LEU A 112 1.16 -5.23 -6.03
N GLN A 113 1.00 -4.27 -5.12
CA GLN A 113 2.13 -3.55 -4.53
C GLN A 113 2.95 -4.45 -3.62
N SER A 114 4.26 -4.21 -3.58
CA SER A 114 5.21 -5.02 -2.80
C SER A 114 5.92 -4.14 -1.78
N ASP A 115 5.30 -3.97 -0.61
CA ASP A 115 5.98 -3.54 0.61
C ASP A 115 6.96 -4.62 1.08
N TYR A 116 7.72 -4.39 2.16
CA TYR A 116 8.70 -5.37 2.65
C TYR A 116 8.08 -6.76 2.88
N ASN A 117 6.88 -6.80 3.48
CA ASN A 117 6.18 -8.06 3.71
C ASN A 117 5.67 -8.69 2.40
N GLY A 118 5.20 -7.85 1.47
CA GLY A 118 4.74 -8.23 0.14
C GLY A 118 5.83 -8.90 -0.70
N LEU A 119 7.12 -8.64 -0.45
CA LEU A 119 8.22 -9.34 -1.13
C LEU A 119 8.21 -10.86 -0.89
N PHE A 120 7.67 -11.29 0.26
CA PHE A 120 7.57 -12.71 0.63
C PHE A 120 6.23 -13.34 0.24
N ARG A 121 5.36 -12.61 -0.47
CA ARG A 121 4.11 -13.14 -1.00
C ARG A 121 4.38 -14.11 -2.16
N ASP A 122 3.55 -15.14 -2.29
CA ASP A 122 3.61 -16.14 -3.37
C ASP A 122 2.82 -15.74 -4.62
N ARG A 123 2.35 -14.48 -4.70
CA ARG A 123 1.48 -13.96 -5.77
C ARG A 123 1.91 -12.56 -6.21
N THR A 124 1.98 -12.39 -7.53
CA THR A 124 2.23 -11.11 -8.22
C THR A 124 0.94 -10.33 -8.47
N TYR A 125 -0.16 -11.03 -8.73
CA TYR A 125 -1.48 -10.45 -9.01
C TYR A 125 -2.48 -10.83 -7.91
N GLY A 126 -3.50 -10.00 -7.73
CA GLY A 126 -4.72 -10.39 -7.05
C GLY A 126 -5.53 -11.39 -7.89
N GLY A 127 -6.61 -11.93 -7.32
CA GLY A 127 -7.51 -12.83 -8.03
C GLY A 127 -6.85 -14.15 -8.43
N LEU A 128 -7.42 -14.82 -9.45
CA LEU A 128 -6.93 -16.12 -9.93
C LEU A 128 -6.74 -16.17 -11.45
N ASP A 129 -7.05 -15.13 -12.20
CA ASP A 129 -6.99 -15.17 -13.67
C ASP A 129 -5.56 -15.11 -14.19
N ARG A 130 -4.66 -14.43 -13.46
CA ARG A 130 -3.22 -14.34 -13.77
C ARG A 130 -2.39 -14.85 -12.60
N ILE A 131 -1.68 -15.96 -12.82
CA ILE A 131 -0.71 -16.50 -11.88
C ILE A 131 0.63 -16.55 -12.60
N ALA A 132 1.56 -15.69 -12.19
CA ALA A 132 2.88 -15.62 -12.81
C ALA A 132 3.70 -16.89 -12.51
N SER A 133 4.48 -17.35 -13.48
CA SER A 133 5.55 -18.31 -13.21
C SER A 133 6.54 -17.70 -12.23
N ALA A 134 7.02 -18.49 -11.27
CA ALA A 134 7.98 -18.03 -10.29
C ALA A 134 9.20 -18.96 -10.31
N ASN A 135 10.38 -18.36 -10.32
CA ASN A 135 11.62 -19.04 -9.98
C ASN A 135 12.53 -17.96 -9.39
N GLN A 136 12.38 -17.74 -8.09
CA GLN A 136 12.91 -16.57 -7.43
C GLN A 136 13.35 -16.88 -6.00
N VAL A 137 14.30 -16.10 -5.50
CA VAL A 137 14.64 -16.06 -4.08
C VAL A 137 14.43 -14.66 -3.54
N THR A 138 13.60 -14.55 -2.51
CA THR A 138 13.40 -13.33 -1.74
C THR A 138 14.37 -13.37 -0.56
N THR A 139 15.14 -12.30 -0.39
CA THR A 139 15.99 -12.13 0.80
C THR A 139 15.66 -10.81 1.47
N GLY A 140 15.64 -10.81 2.79
CA GLY A 140 15.40 -9.60 3.55
C GLY A 140 15.98 -9.70 4.94
N VAL A 141 16.18 -8.54 5.56
CA VAL A 141 16.66 -8.43 6.92
C VAL A 141 15.87 -7.36 7.64
N THR A 142 15.43 -7.69 8.84
CA THR A 142 14.83 -6.72 9.77
C THR A 142 15.74 -6.57 10.96
N THR A 143 15.94 -5.35 11.44
CA THR A 143 16.49 -5.12 12.78
C THR A 143 15.48 -4.37 13.61
N ARG A 144 15.36 -4.76 14.89
CA ARG A 144 14.48 -4.12 15.87
C ARG A 144 15.30 -3.72 17.08
N ILE A 145 14.89 -2.64 17.73
CA ILE A 145 15.47 -2.17 18.99
C ILE A 145 14.35 -2.08 20.02
N TYR A 146 14.59 -2.72 21.15
CA TYR A 146 13.72 -2.76 22.32
C TYR A 146 14.35 -1.95 23.45
N ASP A 147 13.53 -1.24 24.21
CA ASP A 147 13.97 -0.55 25.43
C ASP A 147 14.09 -1.50 26.63
N ASP A 148 14.44 -0.94 27.79
CA ASP A 148 14.58 -1.64 29.07
C ASP A 148 13.29 -2.29 29.58
N ALA A 149 12.13 -1.82 29.09
CA ALA A 149 10.82 -2.40 29.36
C ALA A 149 10.40 -3.45 28.30
N ALA A 150 11.32 -3.84 27.41
CA ALA A 150 11.09 -4.73 26.27
C ALA A 150 10.02 -4.20 25.28
N VAL A 151 9.83 -2.88 25.20
CA VAL A 151 8.95 -2.24 24.21
C VAL A 151 9.75 -1.96 22.94
N GLU A 152 9.23 -2.38 21.79
CA GLU A 152 9.84 -2.07 20.49
C GLU A 152 9.78 -0.56 20.22
N ARG A 153 10.95 0.08 20.18
CA ARG A 153 11.08 1.52 19.90
C ARG A 153 11.41 1.81 18.44
N PHE A 154 12.10 0.90 17.77
CA PHE A 154 12.55 1.11 16.40
C PHE A 154 12.58 -0.20 15.63
N ASN A 155 12.20 -0.16 14.36
CA ASN A 155 12.52 -1.19 13.40
C ASN A 155 12.88 -0.58 12.04
N VAL A 156 13.72 -1.32 11.32
CA VAL A 156 13.96 -1.10 9.89
C VAL A 156 14.11 -2.45 9.21
N SER A 157 13.49 -2.56 8.05
CA SER A 157 13.49 -3.76 7.21
C SER A 157 13.89 -3.38 5.81
N VAL A 158 14.74 -4.20 5.18
CA VAL A 158 15.13 -4.05 3.77
C VAL A 158 15.13 -5.44 3.15
N GLY A 159 14.57 -5.56 1.96
CA GLY A 159 14.54 -6.81 1.22
C GLY A 159 14.56 -6.61 -0.28
N GLN A 160 14.82 -7.70 -0.99
CA GLN A 160 14.87 -7.78 -2.43
C GLN A 160 14.34 -9.14 -2.93
N ILE A 161 13.91 -9.17 -4.18
CA ILE A 161 13.60 -10.39 -4.92
C ILE A 161 14.60 -10.54 -6.05
N TYR A 162 15.33 -11.66 -6.04
CA TYR A 162 16.19 -12.08 -7.14
C TYR A 162 15.45 -13.10 -8.01
N TYR A 163 15.30 -12.80 -9.30
CA TYR A 163 14.64 -13.64 -10.28
C TYR A 163 15.66 -14.46 -11.07
N PHE A 164 15.56 -15.79 -11.03
CA PHE A 164 16.39 -16.69 -11.85
C PHE A 164 15.91 -16.76 -13.29
N THR A 165 14.60 -16.61 -13.50
CA THR A 165 13.97 -16.55 -14.81
C THR A 165 12.87 -15.50 -14.79
N GLU A 166 12.57 -14.94 -15.96
CA GLU A 166 11.45 -14.01 -16.14
C GLU A 166 10.12 -14.58 -15.63
N SER A 167 9.39 -13.76 -14.87
CA SER A 167 8.03 -14.10 -14.40
C SER A 167 7.03 -13.85 -15.51
N ARG A 168 6.37 -14.91 -15.99
CA ARG A 168 5.52 -14.87 -17.19
C ARG A 168 4.14 -15.43 -16.92
N THR A 169 3.13 -14.88 -17.59
CA THR A 169 1.76 -15.40 -17.62
C THR A 169 1.34 -15.87 -19.01
N GLY A 170 2.07 -15.49 -20.07
CA GLY A 170 1.70 -15.76 -21.47
C GLY A 170 0.91 -14.61 -22.11
N ASP A 171 0.43 -13.66 -21.29
CA ASP A 171 -0.27 -12.45 -21.72
C ASP A 171 0.29 -11.24 -20.94
N ASP A 172 1.61 -11.06 -21.01
CA ASP A 172 2.35 -10.07 -20.26
C ASP A 172 2.36 -8.73 -21.03
N ASN A 173 1.31 -7.92 -20.84
CA ASN A 173 1.13 -6.63 -21.52
C ASN A 173 1.59 -5.43 -20.68
N ILE A 174 2.41 -5.65 -19.66
CA ILE A 174 2.94 -4.57 -18.82
C ILE A 174 3.98 -3.79 -19.61
N LYS A 175 3.85 -2.47 -19.61
CA LYS A 175 4.84 -1.56 -20.19
C LYS A 175 5.89 -1.24 -19.12
N TRP A 176 7.08 -1.79 -19.33
CA TRP A 176 8.27 -1.49 -18.54
C TRP A 176 9.13 -0.47 -19.29
N GLU A 177 9.99 0.25 -18.56
CA GLU A 177 10.91 1.22 -19.14
C GLU A 177 12.16 0.55 -19.76
N ASN A 178 12.47 -0.68 -19.33
CA ASN A 178 13.55 -1.49 -19.87
C ASN A 178 13.20 -2.99 -19.93
N ASP A 179 14.11 -3.78 -20.52
CA ASP A 179 13.95 -5.22 -20.75
C ASP A 179 14.59 -6.10 -19.66
N ASP A 180 14.75 -5.59 -18.43
CA ASP A 180 15.31 -6.37 -17.32
C ASP A 180 14.39 -7.55 -16.96
N LYS A 181 14.91 -8.77 -17.09
CA LYS A 181 14.14 -10.02 -16.92
C LYS A 181 14.57 -10.88 -15.74
N THR A 182 15.82 -10.75 -15.31
CA THR A 182 16.44 -11.59 -14.28
C THR A 182 17.35 -10.75 -13.40
N GLY A 183 17.67 -11.24 -12.21
CA GLY A 183 18.46 -10.50 -11.23
C GLY A 183 17.59 -9.89 -10.14
N SER A 184 18.18 -8.95 -9.39
CA SER A 184 17.52 -8.27 -8.28
C SER A 184 16.64 -7.11 -8.75
N LEU A 185 15.43 -7.42 -9.21
CA LEU A 185 14.56 -6.44 -9.85
C LEU A 185 13.76 -5.62 -8.83
N VAL A 186 13.19 -6.28 -7.82
CA VAL A 186 12.29 -5.64 -6.84
C VAL A 186 12.99 -5.47 -5.51
N TRP A 187 12.92 -4.26 -4.96
CA TRP A 187 13.46 -3.90 -3.65
C TRP A 187 12.37 -3.20 -2.83
N ALA A 188 12.31 -3.47 -1.54
CA ALA A 188 11.45 -2.73 -0.63
C ALA A 188 12.12 -2.52 0.72
N GLY A 189 11.80 -1.40 1.36
CA GLY A 189 12.25 -1.10 2.70
C GLY A 189 11.19 -0.37 3.48
N ASP A 190 11.09 -0.68 4.77
CA ASP A 190 10.13 -0.11 5.70
C ASP A 190 10.83 0.21 7.02
N THR A 191 10.42 1.29 7.67
CA THR A 191 10.92 1.67 9.00
C THR A 191 9.83 2.27 9.86
N TYR A 192 9.89 1.97 11.14
CA TYR A 192 9.09 2.58 12.19
C TYR A 192 9.98 3.01 13.33
N TRP A 193 9.76 4.22 13.86
CA TRP A 193 10.49 4.74 14.99
C TRP A 193 9.55 5.46 15.96
N ARG A 194 9.34 4.86 17.12
CA ARG A 194 8.71 5.49 18.29
C ARG A 194 9.78 6.21 19.10
N ILE A 195 10.07 7.46 18.70
CA ILE A 195 11.08 8.33 19.32
C ILE A 195 10.76 8.59 20.79
N SER A 196 9.48 8.76 21.11
CA SER A 196 8.98 8.90 22.48
C SER A 196 7.52 8.44 22.56
N GLU A 197 6.90 8.57 23.73
CA GLU A 197 5.45 8.36 23.90
C GLU A 197 4.58 9.31 23.05
N ARG A 198 5.16 10.38 22.48
CA ARG A 198 4.43 11.42 21.75
C ARG A 198 4.97 11.70 20.36
N TRP A 199 6.01 11.01 19.92
CA TRP A 199 6.63 11.22 18.61
C TRP A 199 6.83 9.88 17.92
N GLY A 200 6.34 9.78 16.70
CA GLY A 200 6.41 8.58 15.87
C GLY A 200 6.75 8.93 14.43
N LEU A 201 7.61 8.13 13.81
CA LEU A 201 7.95 8.20 12.40
C LEU A 201 7.66 6.84 11.77
N ARG A 202 7.06 6.85 10.58
CA ARG A 202 6.91 5.66 9.74
C ARG A 202 7.24 6.02 8.30
N SER A 203 8.03 5.18 7.64
CA SER A 203 8.37 5.37 6.23
C SER A 203 8.48 4.02 5.52
N GLY A 204 8.13 4.00 4.24
CA GLY A 204 8.22 2.83 3.38
C GLY A 204 8.54 3.24 1.95
N VAL A 205 9.33 2.44 1.25
CA VAL A 205 9.77 2.67 -0.13
C VAL A 205 9.81 1.35 -0.88
N GLN A 206 9.32 1.38 -2.12
CA GLN A 206 9.39 0.29 -3.07
C GLN A 206 10.14 0.79 -4.32
N TYR A 207 11.11 0.02 -4.78
CA TYR A 207 11.90 0.30 -5.98
C TYR A 207 11.86 -0.91 -6.92
N ASP A 208 11.79 -0.66 -8.21
CA ASP A 208 11.78 -1.70 -9.25
C ASP A 208 12.72 -1.27 -10.38
N THR A 209 13.74 -2.09 -10.68
CA THR A 209 14.73 -1.75 -11.72
C THR A 209 14.08 -1.65 -13.09
N ARG A 210 12.98 -2.36 -13.35
CA ARG A 210 12.27 -2.32 -14.63
C ARG A 210 11.55 -1.00 -14.90
N LEU A 211 11.39 -0.19 -13.85
CA LEU A 211 10.82 1.16 -13.93
C LEU A 211 11.92 2.24 -13.95
N ASP A 212 13.20 1.86 -13.75
CA ASP A 212 14.32 2.77 -13.53
C ASP A 212 14.07 3.85 -12.45
N SER A 213 13.13 3.58 -11.53
CA SER A 213 12.55 4.58 -10.63
C SER A 213 11.98 3.95 -9.36
N VAL A 214 11.76 4.79 -8.34
CA VAL A 214 11.02 4.40 -7.14
C VAL A 214 9.57 4.20 -7.52
N ALA A 215 9.07 2.98 -7.40
CA ALA A 215 7.69 2.66 -7.71
C ALA A 215 6.72 3.47 -6.83
N THR A 216 6.86 3.32 -5.50
CA THR A 216 6.07 4.06 -4.52
C THR A 216 6.89 4.39 -3.29
N SER A 217 6.56 5.49 -2.60
CA SER A 217 7.06 5.75 -1.25
C SER A 217 6.04 6.48 -0.41
N SER A 218 6.09 6.27 0.90
CA SER A 218 5.27 6.98 1.87
C SER A 218 6.04 7.25 3.14
N SER A 219 5.86 8.44 3.71
CA SER A 219 6.49 8.85 4.96
C SER A 219 5.49 9.62 5.81
N SER A 220 5.53 9.41 7.12
CA SER A 220 4.70 10.13 8.08
C SER A 220 5.47 10.37 9.37
N LEU A 221 5.47 11.62 9.83
CA LEU A 221 6.00 12.04 11.12
C LEU A 221 4.83 12.62 11.91
N GLU A 222 4.59 12.08 13.09
CA GLU A 222 3.49 12.50 13.95
C GLU A 222 4.02 12.92 15.32
N TYR A 223 3.50 14.04 15.81
CA TYR A 223 3.46 14.38 17.21
C TYR A 223 2.04 14.21 17.71
N ARG A 224 1.84 13.45 18.79
CA ARG A 224 0.52 13.20 19.37
C ARG A 224 0.64 13.15 20.89
N ARG A 225 0.01 14.11 21.57
CA ARG A 225 -0.04 14.14 23.04
C ARG A 225 -1.29 13.43 23.58
N ASP A 226 -2.42 13.67 22.93
CA ASP A 226 -3.74 13.14 23.30
C ASP A 226 -4.65 13.16 22.05
N GLN A 227 -5.98 13.03 22.23
CA GLN A 227 -6.93 13.04 21.11
C GLN A 227 -7.12 14.43 20.49
N ASP A 228 -6.77 15.50 21.20
CA ASP A 228 -7.06 16.88 20.79
C ASP A 228 -5.81 17.64 20.35
N ARG A 229 -4.62 17.22 20.79
CA ARG A 229 -3.32 17.83 20.51
C ARG A 229 -2.44 16.91 19.68
N LEU A 230 -2.43 17.17 18.37
CA LEU A 230 -1.59 16.43 17.43
C LEU A 230 -1.18 17.29 16.25
N VAL A 231 -0.04 16.93 15.67
CA VAL A 231 0.46 17.46 14.40
C VAL A 231 1.03 16.29 13.61
N GLN A 232 0.62 16.13 12.37
CA GLN A 232 1.13 15.10 11.48
C GLN A 232 1.61 15.75 10.18
N LEU A 233 2.81 15.38 9.75
CA LEU A 233 3.33 15.65 8.43
C LEU A 233 3.44 14.34 7.68
N ASN A 234 2.94 14.27 6.46
CA ASN A 234 3.02 13.09 5.63
C ASN A 234 3.43 13.43 4.20
N TYR A 235 4.03 12.46 3.52
CA TYR A 235 4.47 12.53 2.14
C TYR A 235 4.12 11.23 1.43
N ARG A 236 3.63 11.31 0.20
CA ARG A 236 3.33 10.15 -0.65
C ARG A 236 3.82 10.40 -2.05
N TYR A 237 4.42 9.38 -2.64
CA TYR A 237 4.95 9.40 -3.98
C TYR A 237 4.61 8.12 -4.74
N ALA A 238 4.24 8.27 -6.01
CA ALA A 238 4.13 7.18 -6.97
C ALA A 238 4.63 7.71 -8.32
N SER A 239 5.58 7.02 -8.94
CA SER A 239 6.22 7.54 -10.15
C SER A 239 5.31 7.44 -11.38
N PRO A 240 5.52 8.30 -12.39
CA PRO A 240 4.88 8.18 -13.71
C PRO A 240 5.02 6.78 -14.33
N GLU A 241 6.20 6.18 -14.21
CA GLU A 241 6.54 4.85 -14.75
C GLU A 241 5.71 3.76 -14.04
N TYR A 242 5.55 3.87 -12.72
CA TYR A 242 4.68 2.99 -11.95
C TYR A 242 3.21 3.11 -12.39
N ILE A 243 2.71 4.33 -12.62
CA ILE A 243 1.36 4.54 -13.14
C ILE A 243 1.20 3.88 -14.53
N GLN A 244 2.20 4.02 -15.40
CA GLN A 244 2.19 3.43 -16.74
C GLN A 244 2.18 1.89 -16.70
N ALA A 245 2.98 1.30 -15.82
CA ALA A 245 3.11 -0.16 -15.71
C ALA A 245 1.89 -0.82 -15.05
N THR A 246 1.21 -0.13 -14.12
CA THR A 246 0.18 -0.74 -13.27
C THR A 246 -1.25 -0.39 -13.63
N LEU A 247 -1.49 0.74 -14.29
CA LEU A 247 -2.83 1.20 -14.67
C LEU A 247 -3.07 1.08 -16.18
N PRO A 248 -4.36 0.99 -16.61
CA PRO A 248 -4.70 0.99 -18.03
C PRO A 248 -4.12 2.19 -18.79
N SER A 249 -3.85 2.01 -20.08
CA SER A 249 -3.14 2.97 -20.93
C SER A 249 -3.67 4.41 -20.87
N TYR A 250 -4.98 4.60 -20.68
CA TYR A 250 -5.59 5.92 -20.51
C TYR A 250 -4.97 6.73 -19.35
N TYR A 251 -4.62 6.10 -18.24
CA TYR A 251 -4.02 6.77 -17.08
C TYR A 251 -2.60 7.26 -17.35
N SER A 252 -1.87 6.61 -18.26
CA SER A 252 -0.51 7.02 -18.63
C SER A 252 -0.46 8.20 -19.59
N THR A 253 -1.56 8.50 -20.29
CA THR A 253 -1.62 9.56 -21.31
C THR A 253 -2.42 10.78 -20.85
N ALA A 254 -3.36 10.61 -19.92
CA ALA A 254 -4.20 11.70 -19.44
C ALA A 254 -3.44 12.63 -18.47
N GLU A 255 -3.55 13.94 -18.69
CA GLU A 255 -2.83 14.98 -17.93
C GLU A 255 -3.03 14.89 -16.41
N GLN A 256 -4.22 14.48 -15.97
CA GLN A 256 -4.57 14.38 -14.56
C GLN A 256 -3.90 13.20 -13.83
N TYR A 257 -3.30 12.23 -14.54
CA TYR A 257 -2.75 11.00 -13.96
C TYR A 257 -1.29 10.74 -14.35
N LYS A 258 -0.87 11.16 -15.55
CA LYS A 258 0.42 10.80 -16.14
C LYS A 258 1.64 11.20 -15.29
N ASN A 259 1.52 12.24 -14.48
CA ASN A 259 2.63 12.75 -13.67
C ASN A 259 2.83 11.97 -12.36
N GLY A 260 2.03 10.93 -12.11
CA GLY A 260 2.09 10.18 -10.87
C GLY A 260 1.55 10.97 -9.68
N ILE A 261 1.99 10.57 -8.48
CA ILE A 261 1.62 11.21 -7.21
C ILE A 261 2.88 11.79 -6.61
N ASN A 262 2.81 13.05 -6.17
CA ASN A 262 3.85 13.68 -5.37
C ASN A 262 3.19 14.68 -4.44
N GLN A 263 2.83 14.22 -3.24
CA GLN A 263 1.92 14.93 -2.34
C GLN A 263 2.53 15.08 -0.96
N VAL A 264 2.53 16.31 -0.44
CA VAL A 264 2.82 16.62 0.96
C VAL A 264 1.52 16.94 1.68
N GLY A 265 1.33 16.39 2.87
CA GLY A 265 0.20 16.66 3.74
C GLY A 265 0.64 17.16 5.11
N ALA A 266 -0.09 18.13 5.65
CA ALA A 266 0.05 18.60 7.01
C ALA A 266 -1.33 18.62 7.68
N VAL A 267 -1.42 18.00 8.86
CA VAL A 267 -2.64 17.94 9.66
C VAL A 267 -2.31 18.41 11.07
N ALA A 268 -3.13 19.27 11.65
CA ALA A 268 -2.94 19.75 13.01
C ALA A 268 -4.28 19.86 13.73
N SER A 269 -4.31 19.46 14.99
CA SER A 269 -5.41 19.72 15.91
C SER A 269 -4.83 20.27 17.20
N TRP A 270 -5.39 21.37 17.68
CA TRP A 270 -4.96 21.99 18.92
C TRP A 270 -6.10 22.70 19.65
N PRO A 271 -6.28 22.51 20.97
CA PRO A 271 -7.16 23.35 21.75
C PRO A 271 -6.47 24.70 22.01
N ILE A 272 -7.10 25.79 21.59
CA ILE A 272 -6.60 27.16 21.80
C ILE A 272 -7.04 27.73 23.16
N ALA A 273 -8.10 27.18 23.73
CA ALA A 273 -8.60 27.45 25.08
C ALA A 273 -9.38 26.23 25.59
N ASP A 274 -9.74 26.18 26.87
CA ASP A 274 -10.38 25.00 27.50
C ASP A 274 -11.63 24.48 26.79
N ARG A 275 -12.32 25.36 26.05
CA ARG A 275 -13.58 25.07 25.35
C ARG A 275 -13.50 25.23 23.84
N TRP A 276 -12.32 25.57 23.30
CA TRP A 276 -12.14 25.87 21.88
C TRP A 276 -11.12 24.94 21.26
N SER A 277 -11.48 24.31 20.16
CA SER A 277 -10.58 23.49 19.36
C SER A 277 -10.50 23.99 17.93
N ILE A 278 -9.27 24.08 17.41
CA ILE A 278 -9.00 24.33 16.00
C ILE A 278 -8.41 23.08 15.36
N VAL A 279 -8.87 22.77 14.16
CA VAL A 279 -8.37 21.67 13.33
C VAL A 279 -8.05 22.22 11.95
N GLY A 280 -6.89 21.87 11.40
CA GLY A 280 -6.49 22.24 10.06
C GLY A 280 -5.89 21.05 9.32
N ALA A 281 -6.17 20.94 8.04
CA ALA A 281 -5.51 20.02 7.12
C ALA A 281 -5.14 20.74 5.83
N TYR A 282 -3.96 20.45 5.29
CA TYR A 282 -3.48 21.03 4.05
C TYR A 282 -2.69 19.98 3.27
N TYR A 283 -3.18 19.62 2.10
CA TYR A 283 -2.54 18.69 1.18
C TYR A 283 -2.18 19.41 -0.11
N PHE A 284 -0.94 19.23 -0.55
CA PHE A 284 -0.36 19.95 -1.67
C PHE A 284 0.35 18.99 -2.61
N ASP A 285 0.01 19.08 -3.89
CA ASP A 285 0.67 18.36 -4.97
C ASP A 285 1.84 19.22 -5.49
N THR A 286 3.05 18.69 -5.36
CA THR A 286 4.28 19.39 -5.75
C THR A 286 4.58 19.27 -7.24
N ASN A 287 4.04 18.27 -7.94
CA ASN A 287 4.20 18.14 -9.40
C ASN A 287 3.44 19.25 -10.12
N SER A 288 2.21 19.52 -9.69
CA SER A 288 1.36 20.57 -10.28
C SER A 288 1.44 21.91 -9.55
N SER A 289 2.16 21.98 -8.42
CA SER A 289 2.26 23.16 -7.55
C SER A 289 0.88 23.70 -7.14
N LYS A 290 -0.06 22.80 -6.82
CA LYS A 290 -1.44 23.13 -6.49
C LYS A 290 -1.91 22.40 -5.23
N PRO A 291 -2.79 23.02 -4.42
CA PRO A 291 -3.38 22.34 -3.28
C PRO A 291 -4.34 21.24 -3.76
N ALA A 292 -4.24 20.05 -3.19
CA ALA A 292 -5.20 18.96 -3.43
C ALA A 292 -6.43 19.10 -2.52
N ASP A 293 -6.20 19.46 -1.25
CA ASP A 293 -7.24 19.61 -0.24
C ASP A 293 -6.81 20.60 0.85
N GLN A 294 -7.76 21.40 1.33
CA GLN A 294 -7.55 22.39 2.39
C GLN A 294 -8.77 22.37 3.31
N MET A 295 -8.57 22.20 4.60
CA MET A 295 -9.64 22.19 5.58
C MET A 295 -9.27 23.04 6.80
N LEU A 296 -10.24 23.79 7.31
CA LEU A 296 -10.15 24.50 8.58
C LEU A 296 -11.46 24.33 9.36
N GLY A 297 -11.36 23.81 10.58
CA GLY A 297 -12.48 23.60 11.49
C GLY A 297 -12.25 24.30 12.82
N LEU A 298 -13.29 24.92 13.35
CA LEU A 298 -13.31 25.52 14.67
C LEU A 298 -14.53 25.00 15.43
N GLN A 299 -14.33 24.50 16.64
CA GLN A 299 -15.41 24.05 17.51
C GLN A 299 -15.32 24.70 18.88
N TYR A 300 -16.46 25.23 19.33
CA TYR A 300 -16.68 25.65 20.71
C TYR A 300 -17.56 24.63 21.43
N ASN A 301 -17.17 24.23 22.64
CA ASN A 301 -17.91 23.28 23.47
C ASN A 301 -18.33 23.90 24.80
N SER A 302 -19.62 23.80 25.09
CA SER A 302 -20.24 24.11 26.38
C SER A 302 -20.76 22.83 27.04
N CYS A 303 -21.33 22.94 28.25
CA CYS A 303 -21.97 21.82 28.94
C CYS A 303 -23.24 21.31 28.25
N CYS A 304 -24.00 22.20 27.59
CA CYS A 304 -25.31 21.87 27.02
C CYS A 304 -25.36 21.96 25.49
N TYR A 305 -24.32 22.48 24.84
CA TYR A 305 -24.26 22.59 23.37
C TYR A 305 -22.83 22.67 22.85
N ALA A 306 -22.64 22.34 21.58
CA ALA A 306 -21.42 22.55 20.81
C ALA A 306 -21.75 23.28 19.50
N ILE A 307 -20.88 24.19 19.08
CA ILE A 307 -20.99 24.90 17.80
C ILE A 307 -19.73 24.61 17.00
N ARG A 308 -19.90 24.10 15.79
CA ARG A 308 -18.82 23.81 14.84
C ARG A 308 -19.00 24.64 13.58
N VAL A 309 -17.92 25.28 13.14
CA VAL A 309 -17.82 25.93 11.83
C VAL A 309 -16.67 25.27 11.09
N GLY A 310 -16.92 24.85 9.86
CA GLY A 310 -15.94 24.18 9.01
C GLY A 310 -15.88 24.83 7.63
N TYR A 311 -14.69 24.89 7.07
CA TYR A 311 -14.40 25.25 5.69
C TYR A 311 -13.57 24.12 5.07
N GLU A 312 -13.94 23.70 3.86
CA GLU A 312 -13.16 22.76 3.05
C GLU A 312 -13.09 23.27 1.61
N ARG A 313 -11.90 23.24 1.02
CA ARG A 313 -11.68 23.41 -0.41
C ARG A 313 -10.94 22.19 -0.95
N LYS A 314 -11.58 21.46 -1.84
CA LYS A 314 -11.08 20.18 -2.35
C LYS A 314 -11.12 20.09 -3.87
N LEU A 315 -10.25 19.26 -4.42
CA LEU A 315 -10.38 18.78 -5.79
C LEU A 315 -11.66 17.95 -5.94
N ASN A 316 -12.48 18.27 -6.95
CA ASN A 316 -13.77 17.60 -7.19
C ASN A 316 -13.99 17.23 -8.67
N GLY A 317 -12.99 17.39 -9.53
CA GLY A 317 -13.10 16.98 -10.93
C GLY A 317 -11.99 17.55 -11.82
N TRP A 318 -12.15 17.32 -13.12
CA TRP A 318 -11.24 17.77 -14.17
C TRP A 318 -12.05 18.40 -15.31
N ASP A 319 -11.65 19.59 -15.75
CA ASP A 319 -12.22 20.28 -16.90
C ASP A 319 -11.47 19.83 -18.16
N ASN A 320 -12.14 19.03 -19.00
CA ASN A 320 -11.55 18.50 -20.23
C ASN A 320 -11.33 19.57 -21.32
N ASP A 321 -12.07 20.67 -21.30
CA ASP A 321 -11.94 21.72 -22.32
C ASP A 321 -10.75 22.63 -21.99
N LYS A 322 -10.61 22.98 -20.71
CA LYS A 322 -9.57 23.88 -20.23
C LYS A 322 -8.32 23.17 -19.69
N GLN A 323 -8.35 21.84 -19.60
CA GLN A 323 -7.26 21.00 -19.12
C GLN A 323 -6.75 21.44 -17.73
N HIS A 324 -7.68 21.64 -16.79
CA HIS A 324 -7.33 21.98 -15.41
C HIS A 324 -8.24 21.34 -14.39
N ALA A 325 -7.75 21.25 -13.16
CA ALA A 325 -8.51 20.71 -12.03
C ALA A 325 -9.67 21.65 -11.62
N ILE A 326 -10.79 21.05 -11.20
CA ILE A 326 -11.98 21.75 -10.69
C ILE A 326 -11.98 21.66 -9.16
N TYR A 327 -12.22 22.79 -8.51
CA TYR A 327 -12.29 22.90 -7.06
C TYR A 327 -13.72 23.11 -6.59
N ASP A 328 -14.08 22.45 -5.51
CA ASP A 328 -15.29 22.71 -4.75
C ASP A 328 -14.95 23.39 -3.43
N ASN A 329 -15.82 24.31 -2.97
CA ASN A 329 -15.64 25.02 -1.70
C ASN A 329 -16.91 24.86 -0.87
N ALA A 330 -16.77 24.34 0.34
CA ALA A 330 -17.87 24.14 1.26
C ALA A 330 -17.61 24.92 2.57
N ILE A 331 -18.62 25.62 3.05
CA ILE A 331 -18.65 26.21 4.40
C ILE A 331 -19.88 25.64 5.10
N GLY A 332 -19.68 25.03 6.27
CA GLY A 332 -20.73 24.42 7.07
C GLY A 332 -20.76 24.98 8.48
N PHE A 333 -21.98 25.13 9.02
CA PHE A 333 -22.21 25.35 10.44
C PHE A 333 -23.01 24.17 11.00
N ASN A 334 -22.63 23.68 12.17
CA ASN A 334 -23.33 22.59 12.85
C ASN A 334 -23.47 22.93 14.34
N ILE A 335 -24.67 22.74 14.88
CA ILE A 335 -24.98 22.94 16.29
C ILE A 335 -25.46 21.61 16.84
N GLU A 336 -24.78 21.12 17.88
CA GLU A 336 -25.11 19.86 18.54
C GLU A 336 -25.55 20.15 19.98
N LEU A 337 -26.67 19.56 20.42
CA LEU A 337 -27.08 19.61 21.82
C LEU A 337 -26.25 18.61 22.63
N ARG A 338 -25.54 19.09 23.65
CA ARG A 338 -24.69 18.29 24.54
C ARG A 338 -25.37 18.10 25.90
N GLY A 339 -24.87 17.17 26.70
CA GLY A 339 -25.45 16.83 28.01
C GLY A 339 -26.59 15.80 27.97
N LEU A 340 -26.99 15.34 26.77
CA LEU A 340 -27.90 14.20 26.58
C LEU A 340 -27.17 12.86 26.48
N SER A 341 -25.84 12.89 26.35
CA SER A 341 -24.94 11.74 26.33
C SER A 341 -23.64 12.07 27.06
N SER A 342 -22.81 11.06 27.32
CA SER A 342 -21.50 11.23 27.95
C SER A 342 -20.42 11.81 27.03
N ASN A 343 -20.78 12.29 25.83
CA ASN A 343 -19.82 12.86 24.88
C ASN A 343 -19.47 14.30 25.28
N TYR A 344 -18.40 14.45 26.06
CA TYR A 344 -17.79 15.74 26.40
C TYR A 344 -16.55 16.05 25.55
N GLY A 345 -16.26 15.25 24.51
CA GLY A 345 -15.08 15.43 23.66
C GLY A 345 -15.17 16.69 22.79
N LEU A 346 -14.01 17.26 22.44
CA LEU A 346 -13.92 18.51 21.69
C LEU A 346 -14.33 18.39 20.20
N GLY A 347 -14.69 17.21 19.72
CA GLY A 347 -15.09 16.95 18.32
C GLY A 347 -13.92 16.96 17.33
N THR A 348 -12.68 16.99 17.82
CA THR A 348 -11.43 17.02 17.05
C THR A 348 -11.33 15.86 16.06
N GLN A 349 -11.55 14.63 16.53
CA GLN A 349 -11.45 13.43 15.71
C GLN A 349 -12.49 13.36 14.59
N GLU A 350 -13.68 13.94 14.80
CA GLU A 350 -14.70 14.02 13.75
C GLU A 350 -14.29 15.02 12.66
N MET A 351 -13.81 16.20 13.07
CA MET A 351 -13.31 17.21 12.12
C MET A 351 -12.08 16.71 11.35
N LEU A 352 -11.17 16.00 12.01
CA LEU A 352 -9.98 15.43 11.38
C LEU A 352 -10.29 14.35 10.33
N ARG A 353 -11.51 13.79 10.32
CA ARG A 353 -11.94 12.73 9.40
C ARG A 353 -12.94 13.20 8.34
N SER A 354 -13.29 14.49 8.32
CA SER A 354 -14.36 14.98 7.43
C SER A 354 -13.91 15.31 6.01
N ASN A 355 -12.61 15.51 5.79
CA ASN A 355 -12.06 15.88 4.49
C ASN A 355 -11.82 14.67 3.58
N ILE A 356 -11.57 14.91 2.29
CA ILE A 356 -11.33 13.83 1.30
C ILE A 356 -10.06 13.00 1.57
N LEU A 357 -9.12 13.54 2.33
CA LEU A 357 -7.89 12.87 2.76
C LEU A 357 -7.86 12.80 4.30
N PRO A 358 -8.69 11.91 4.90
CA PRO A 358 -8.92 11.91 6.34
C PRO A 358 -7.66 11.55 7.13
N TYR A 359 -7.51 12.16 8.31
CA TYR A 359 -6.46 11.84 9.25
C TYR A 359 -6.53 10.36 9.69
N GLN A 360 -5.37 9.73 9.68
CA GLN A 360 -5.13 8.42 10.27
C GLN A 360 -3.90 8.53 11.17
N SER A 361 -3.99 8.01 12.39
CA SER A 361 -2.82 8.02 13.28
C SER A 361 -1.76 7.03 12.78
N SER A 362 -0.51 7.46 12.76
CA SER A 362 0.65 6.68 12.33
C SER A 362 1.48 6.10 13.48
N MET A 363 1.11 6.40 14.73
CA MET A 363 1.80 5.92 15.94
C MET A 363 1.40 4.51 16.37
#